data_AF-A0A7W1PPT4-F1
#
_entry.id   AF-A0A7W1PPT4-F1
#
_cell.length_a   1.000
_cell.length_b   1.000
_cell.length_c   1.000
_cell.angle_alpha   90.00
_cell.angle_beta   90.00
_cell.angle_gamma   90.00
#
_symmetry.space_group_name_H-M   'P 1'
#
loop_
_entity.id
_entity.type
_entity.pdbx_description
1 polymer ?
#
loop_
_entity_poly.entity_id
_entity_poly.type
_entity_poly.pdbx_seq_one_letter_code
_entity_poly.pdbx_strand_id
1 'polypeptide(L)'
;VPFTVAADCGVAAMMTAHVAYPGLDPSGVPATLSSGIMNELRRTLAFDGLVVTDALIMDGALVGRRESDAAVEAIRAGVDLLLYPKDPRRVRDSLASAVESGALPLPRIEEAMRRYERALAAATRSTPPVRRGPYDSADSLADAMLRQGMVRGDAPRLTGPIDLVVVDDDVGGPYPPGSTDYTARLLGPELVDRYGGGSRVVLVFAEPRAWKGRAGLGEVSREALASGASDADLVVLFGHPRLAEQISSDAPVLLAWHRQRLMQQAVGRWIGERLNPSPPRP
;
A
#
# COMPACT_ATOMS: atom_id res chain seq x y z
N VAL A 1 -13.05 -14.45 -4.77
CA VAL A 1 -12.69 -15.09 -3.48
C VAL A 1 -12.54 -14.07 -2.34
N PRO A 2 -11.53 -13.18 -2.27
CA PRO A 2 -11.37 -12.29 -1.11
C PRO A 2 -12.55 -11.33 -0.89
N PHE A 3 -13.13 -10.78 -1.96
CA PHE A 3 -14.31 -9.91 -1.86
C PHE A 3 -15.57 -10.65 -1.39
N THR A 4 -15.77 -11.89 -1.82
CA THR A 4 -16.87 -12.75 -1.35
C THR A 4 -16.76 -12.96 0.16
N VAL A 5 -15.57 -13.37 0.64
CA VAL A 5 -15.33 -13.57 2.08
C VAL A 5 -15.53 -12.27 2.86
N ALA A 6 -15.06 -11.14 2.33
CA ALA A 6 -15.26 -9.84 2.99
C ALA A 6 -16.75 -9.46 3.08
N ALA A 7 -17.53 -9.71 2.03
CA ALA A 7 -18.99 -9.50 2.05
C ALA A 7 -19.67 -10.40 3.09
N ASP A 8 -19.32 -11.70 3.12
CA ASP A 8 -19.85 -12.67 4.09
C ASP A 8 -19.49 -12.30 5.54
N CYS A 9 -18.29 -11.74 5.76
CA CYS A 9 -17.88 -11.21 7.06
C CYS A 9 -18.53 -9.86 7.42
N GLY A 10 -19.34 -9.28 6.53
CA GLY A 10 -20.06 -8.03 6.79
C GLY A 10 -19.16 -6.80 6.88
N VAL A 11 -18.12 -6.69 6.02
CA VAL A 11 -17.33 -5.45 5.95
C VAL A 11 -18.24 -4.24 5.72
N ALA A 12 -17.97 -3.15 6.42
CA ALA A 12 -18.86 -1.98 6.39
C ALA A 12 -18.91 -1.28 5.02
N ALA A 13 -17.80 -1.33 4.28
CA ALA A 13 -17.67 -0.68 2.99
C ALA A 13 -16.75 -1.45 2.04
N MET A 14 -16.99 -1.31 0.74
CA MET A 14 -16.09 -1.73 -0.33
C MET A 14 -15.81 -0.55 -1.25
N MET A 15 -14.54 -0.37 -1.60
CA MET A 15 -14.09 0.66 -2.52
C MET A 15 -13.97 0.09 -3.93
N THR A 16 -14.58 0.75 -4.92
CA THR A 16 -14.43 0.40 -6.33
C THR A 16 -13.20 1.07 -6.93
N ALA A 17 -12.45 0.33 -7.74
CA ALA A 17 -11.28 0.83 -8.45
C ALA A 17 -11.66 1.44 -9.81
N HIS A 18 -10.87 2.40 -10.27
CA HIS A 18 -11.01 3.01 -11.60
C HIS A 18 -10.33 2.16 -12.70
N VAL A 19 -10.78 0.92 -12.83
CA VAL A 19 -10.20 -0.09 -13.73
C VAL A 19 -11.28 -0.67 -14.63
N ALA A 20 -11.01 -0.77 -15.94
CA ALA A 20 -11.91 -1.42 -16.89
C ALA A 20 -11.72 -2.95 -16.85
N TYR A 21 -12.83 -3.68 -16.84
CA TYR A 21 -12.84 -5.15 -16.87
C TYR A 21 -13.64 -5.64 -18.09
N PRO A 22 -13.05 -5.71 -19.30
CA PRO A 22 -13.77 -6.07 -20.52
C PRO A 22 -14.45 -7.45 -20.48
N GLY A 23 -13.96 -8.37 -19.65
CA GLY A 23 -14.59 -9.67 -19.42
C GLY A 23 -15.87 -9.62 -18.57
N LEU A 24 -16.13 -8.51 -17.86
CA LEU A 24 -17.34 -8.28 -17.05
C LEU A 24 -18.24 -7.21 -17.66
N ASP A 25 -17.65 -6.16 -18.26
CA ASP A 25 -18.37 -5.10 -18.95
C ASP A 25 -17.66 -4.77 -20.28
N PRO A 26 -18.24 -5.17 -21.43
CA PRO A 26 -17.63 -4.97 -22.75
C PRO A 26 -17.58 -3.50 -23.19
N SER A 27 -18.28 -2.58 -22.50
CA SER A 27 -18.22 -1.14 -22.82
C SER A 27 -16.84 -0.52 -22.54
N GLY A 28 -16.03 -1.18 -21.70
CA GLY A 28 -14.70 -0.70 -21.33
C GLY A 28 -14.70 0.48 -20.35
N VAL A 29 -15.86 0.85 -19.78
CA VAL A 29 -15.89 1.84 -18.69
C VAL A 29 -15.23 1.29 -17.43
N PRO A 30 -14.62 2.14 -16.58
CA PRO A 30 -14.07 1.68 -15.31
C PRO A 30 -15.18 1.13 -14.40
N ALA A 31 -14.83 0.17 -13.53
CA ALA A 31 -15.77 -0.47 -12.62
C ALA A 31 -16.62 0.53 -11.82
N THR A 32 -16.02 1.63 -11.39
CA THR A 32 -16.69 2.75 -10.68
C THR A 32 -17.91 3.30 -11.41
N LEU A 33 -17.94 3.23 -12.74
CA LEU A 33 -19.01 3.76 -13.59
C LEU A 33 -19.86 2.64 -14.22
N SER A 34 -19.50 1.38 -14.03
CA SER A 34 -20.20 0.24 -14.61
C SER A 34 -21.36 -0.21 -13.73
N SER A 35 -22.59 0.02 -14.21
CA SER A 35 -23.79 -0.52 -13.56
C SER A 35 -23.80 -2.05 -13.53
N GLY A 36 -23.22 -2.70 -14.55
CA GLY A 36 -23.08 -4.16 -14.61
C GLY A 36 -22.22 -4.69 -13.47
N ILE A 37 -21.01 -4.16 -13.31
CA ILE A 37 -20.07 -4.58 -12.27
C ILE A 37 -20.62 -4.25 -10.87
N MET A 38 -21.25 -3.08 -10.68
CA MET A 38 -21.91 -2.75 -9.41
C MET A 38 -23.08 -3.70 -9.11
N ASN A 39 -23.84 -4.12 -10.12
CA ASN A 39 -24.91 -5.10 -9.94
C ASN A 39 -24.36 -6.48 -9.57
N GLU A 40 -23.22 -6.92 -10.11
CA GLU A 40 -22.55 -8.15 -9.67
C GLU A 40 -22.18 -8.08 -8.18
N LEU A 41 -21.65 -6.93 -7.73
CA LEU A 41 -21.36 -6.72 -6.30
C LEU A 41 -22.64 -6.80 -5.44
N ARG A 42 -23.73 -6.18 -5.87
CA ARG A 42 -24.99 -6.15 -5.11
C ARG A 42 -25.74 -7.48 -5.11
N ARG A 43 -25.82 -8.15 -6.26
CA ARG A 43 -26.65 -9.34 -6.45
C ARG A 43 -25.87 -10.62 -6.23
N THR A 44 -24.75 -10.77 -6.93
CA THR A 44 -23.97 -12.01 -6.93
C THR A 44 -23.16 -12.16 -5.64
N LEU A 45 -22.56 -11.08 -5.16
CA LEU A 45 -21.83 -11.08 -3.88
C LEU A 45 -22.73 -10.72 -2.68
N ALA A 46 -24.02 -10.44 -2.92
CA ALA A 46 -24.98 -10.03 -1.90
C ALA A 46 -24.49 -8.90 -0.98
N PHE A 47 -23.66 -7.99 -1.48
CA PHE A 47 -23.04 -6.96 -0.65
C PHE A 47 -24.00 -5.80 -0.35
N ASP A 48 -24.39 -5.69 0.92
CA ASP A 48 -25.30 -4.64 1.41
C ASP A 48 -24.57 -3.50 2.16
N GLY A 49 -23.24 -3.53 2.25
CA GLY A 49 -22.47 -2.41 2.84
C GLY A 49 -22.43 -1.17 1.93
N LEU A 50 -21.66 -0.16 2.35
CA LEU A 50 -21.43 1.04 1.56
C LEU A 50 -20.49 0.75 0.37
N VAL A 51 -20.87 1.19 -0.82
CA VAL A 51 -19.96 1.22 -1.97
C VAL A 51 -19.40 2.63 -2.13
N VAL A 52 -18.08 2.74 -2.13
CA VAL A 52 -17.37 4.03 -2.16
C VAL A 52 -16.48 4.07 -3.40
N THR A 53 -16.39 5.21 -4.10
CA THR A 53 -15.37 5.35 -5.15
C THR A 53 -13.96 5.32 -4.55
N ASP A 54 -12.97 4.88 -5.32
CA ASP A 54 -11.61 5.40 -5.15
C ASP A 54 -11.60 6.92 -5.45
N ALA A 55 -10.51 7.63 -5.17
CA ALA A 55 -10.44 9.08 -5.30
C ALA A 55 -10.96 9.55 -6.67
N LEU A 56 -12.06 10.31 -6.67
CA LEU A 56 -12.80 10.66 -7.89
C LEU A 56 -12.00 11.58 -8.83
N ILE A 57 -11.02 12.30 -8.27
CA ILE A 57 -10.11 13.17 -9.01
C ILE A 57 -9.08 12.44 -9.88
N MET A 58 -8.97 11.11 -9.75
CA MET A 58 -8.03 10.33 -10.54
C MET A 58 -8.46 10.29 -12.01
N ASP A 59 -7.50 10.42 -12.93
CA ASP A 59 -7.77 10.41 -14.38
C ASP A 59 -8.52 9.15 -14.84
N GLY A 60 -8.26 8.01 -14.19
CA GLY A 60 -8.97 6.75 -14.46
C GLY A 60 -10.48 6.81 -14.16
N ALA A 61 -10.91 7.68 -13.24
CA ALA A 61 -12.33 7.89 -12.94
C ALA A 61 -12.99 8.80 -13.98
N LEU A 62 -12.24 9.81 -14.44
CA LEU A 62 -12.75 10.86 -15.31
C LEU A 62 -12.88 10.37 -16.75
N VAL A 63 -11.89 9.63 -17.26
CA VAL A 63 -11.85 9.09 -18.64
C VAL A 63 -12.20 10.18 -19.68
N GLY A 64 -11.61 11.37 -19.50
CA GLY A 64 -11.86 12.53 -20.36
C GLY A 64 -13.16 13.30 -20.10
N ARG A 65 -13.95 12.93 -19.09
CA ARG A 65 -15.19 13.60 -18.69
C ARG A 65 -14.94 14.65 -17.61
N ARG A 66 -15.95 15.49 -17.37
CA ARG A 66 -15.96 16.38 -16.20
C ARG A 66 -16.20 15.54 -14.95
N GLU A 67 -15.53 15.90 -13.84
CA GLU A 67 -15.71 15.25 -12.54
C GLU A 67 -17.19 15.18 -12.12
N SER A 68 -17.95 16.24 -12.34
CA SER A 68 -19.37 16.29 -12.00
C SER A 68 -20.22 15.28 -12.78
N ASP A 69 -19.86 15.00 -14.04
CA ASP A 69 -20.57 14.02 -14.86
C ASP A 69 -20.22 12.60 -14.39
N ALA A 70 -18.93 12.34 -14.13
CA ALA A 70 -18.46 11.08 -13.56
C ALA A 70 -19.10 10.80 -12.18
N ALA A 71 -19.30 11.82 -11.35
CA ALA A 71 -20.00 11.72 -10.07
C ALA A 71 -21.44 11.23 -10.24
N VAL A 72 -22.21 11.86 -11.15
CA VAL A 72 -23.61 11.46 -11.44
C VAL A 72 -23.66 10.03 -11.96
N GLU A 73 -22.75 9.66 -12.86
CA GLU A 73 -22.66 8.31 -13.40
C GLU A 73 -22.28 7.26 -12.36
N ALA A 74 -21.33 7.55 -11.47
CA ALA A 74 -20.94 6.64 -10.39
C ALA A 74 -22.12 6.35 -9.45
N ILE A 75 -22.85 7.40 -9.03
CA ILE A 75 -24.04 7.22 -8.19
C ILE A 75 -25.11 6.43 -8.95
N ARG A 76 -25.37 6.77 -10.21
CA ARG A 76 -26.32 6.01 -11.07
C ARG A 76 -25.92 4.54 -11.18
N ALA A 77 -24.63 4.24 -11.28
CA ALA A 77 -24.11 2.88 -11.41
C ALA A 77 -24.30 2.03 -10.16
N GLY A 78 -24.44 2.62 -8.98
CA GLY A 78 -24.64 1.89 -7.72
C GLY A 78 -23.64 2.22 -6.61
N VAL A 79 -22.79 3.22 -6.80
CA VAL A 79 -21.92 3.77 -5.77
C VAL A 79 -22.72 4.64 -4.81
N ASP A 80 -22.50 4.51 -3.50
CA ASP A 80 -23.22 5.26 -2.47
C ASP A 80 -22.48 6.50 -1.99
N LEU A 81 -21.14 6.50 -2.07
CA LEU A 81 -20.30 7.60 -1.56
C LEU A 81 -19.18 7.95 -2.53
N LEU A 82 -19.02 9.25 -2.79
CA LEU A 82 -17.97 9.80 -3.66
C LEU A 82 -16.78 10.24 -2.82
N LEU A 83 -15.62 9.60 -3.02
CA LEU A 83 -14.39 9.92 -2.31
C LEU A 83 -13.62 11.03 -3.03
N TYR A 84 -13.25 12.06 -2.27
CA TYR A 84 -12.30 13.10 -2.66
C TYR A 84 -12.62 13.82 -3.98
N PRO A 85 -13.84 14.38 -4.17
CA PRO A 85 -14.11 15.28 -5.29
C PRO A 85 -13.34 16.60 -5.13
N LYS A 86 -12.78 17.13 -6.22
CA LYS A 86 -12.07 18.42 -6.27
C LYS A 86 -13.00 19.60 -6.04
N ASP A 87 -14.18 19.59 -6.67
CA ASP A 87 -15.21 20.61 -6.48
C ASP A 87 -16.53 20.00 -5.95
N PRO A 88 -16.64 19.78 -4.63
CA PRO A 88 -17.83 19.16 -4.04
C PRO A 88 -19.11 19.99 -4.25
N ARG A 89 -19.01 21.33 -4.41
CA ARG A 89 -20.18 22.18 -4.65
C ARG A 89 -20.74 21.94 -6.04
N ARG A 90 -19.87 21.92 -7.05
CA ARG A 90 -20.27 21.62 -8.44
C ARG A 90 -20.80 20.19 -8.60
N VAL A 91 -20.20 19.23 -7.89
CA VAL A 91 -20.71 17.84 -7.85
C VAL A 91 -22.11 17.80 -7.26
N ARG A 92 -22.35 18.46 -6.11
CA ARG A 92 -23.69 18.56 -5.50
C ARG A 92 -24.71 19.16 -6.47
N ASP A 93 -24.38 20.29 -7.09
CA ASP A 93 -25.30 20.99 -7.99
C ASP A 93 -25.66 20.12 -9.21
N SER A 94 -24.68 19.38 -9.73
CA SER A 94 -24.89 18.46 -10.86
C SER A 94 -25.74 17.25 -10.47
N LEU A 95 -25.59 16.71 -9.25
CA LEU A 95 -26.46 15.67 -8.72
C LEU A 95 -27.90 16.17 -8.56
N ALA A 96 -28.10 17.38 -8.02
CA ALA A 96 -29.42 17.99 -7.89
C ALA A 96 -30.10 18.17 -9.26
N SER A 97 -29.42 18.76 -10.23
CA SER A 97 -29.97 18.91 -11.60
C SER A 97 -30.23 17.56 -12.28
N ALA A 98 -29.41 16.53 -12.01
CA ALA A 98 -29.64 15.18 -12.55
C ALA A 98 -30.91 14.54 -11.96
N VAL A 99 -31.22 14.79 -10.68
CA VAL A 99 -32.46 14.34 -10.05
C VAL A 99 -33.66 15.11 -10.61
N GLU A 100 -33.58 16.44 -10.69
CA GLU A 100 -34.65 17.30 -11.20
C GLU A 100 -35.03 16.97 -12.65
N SER A 101 -34.05 16.66 -13.49
CA SER A 101 -34.25 16.26 -14.89
C SER A 101 -34.69 14.79 -15.07
N GLY A 102 -34.71 13.99 -14.00
CA GLY A 102 -35.00 12.56 -14.04
C GLY A 102 -33.86 11.68 -14.55
N ALA A 103 -32.70 12.26 -14.90
CA ALA A 103 -31.52 11.53 -15.33
C ALA A 103 -30.94 10.66 -14.19
N LEU A 104 -31.11 11.04 -12.94
CA LEU A 104 -30.76 10.25 -11.76
C LEU A 104 -32.02 10.01 -10.93
N PRO A 105 -32.50 8.77 -10.80
CA PRO A 105 -33.72 8.50 -10.04
C PRO A 105 -33.55 8.88 -8.56
N LEU A 106 -34.49 9.66 -8.02
CA LEU A 106 -34.50 10.00 -6.58
C LEU A 106 -34.39 8.77 -5.66
N PRO A 107 -35.07 7.63 -5.94
CA PRO A 107 -34.93 6.42 -5.12
C PRO A 107 -33.49 5.90 -5.01
N ARG A 108 -32.64 6.15 -6.01
CA ARG A 108 -31.22 5.78 -5.97
C ARG A 108 -30.45 6.60 -4.94
N ILE A 109 -30.73 7.90 -4.84
CA ILE A 109 -30.15 8.78 -3.81
C ILE A 109 -30.59 8.34 -2.41
N GLU A 110 -31.89 8.12 -2.23
CA GLU A 110 -32.43 7.68 -0.95
C GLU A 110 -31.84 6.34 -0.49
N GLU A 111 -31.60 5.43 -1.44
CA GLU A 111 -30.92 4.16 -1.17
C GLU A 111 -29.48 4.36 -0.68
N ALA A 112 -28.70 5.21 -1.36
CA ALA A 112 -27.35 5.56 -0.93
C ALA A 112 -27.34 6.19 0.49
N MET A 113 -28.26 7.12 0.75
CA MET A 113 -28.41 7.78 2.05
C MET A 113 -28.74 6.80 3.17
N ARG A 114 -29.67 5.86 2.95
CA ARG A 114 -29.99 4.81 3.94
C ARG A 114 -28.77 3.95 4.28
N ARG A 115 -27.95 3.60 3.28
CA ARG A 115 -26.71 2.83 3.52
C ARG A 115 -25.68 3.65 4.31
N TYR A 116 -25.55 4.93 3.98
CA TYR A 116 -24.69 5.87 4.70
C TYR A 116 -25.09 5.99 6.17
N GLU A 117 -26.36 6.23 6.46
CA GLU A 117 -26.88 6.35 7.83
C GLU A 117 -26.66 5.06 8.62
N ARG A 118 -26.91 3.89 8.02
CA ARG A 118 -26.63 2.60 8.64
C ARG A 118 -25.16 2.41 8.98
N ALA A 119 -24.26 2.79 8.08
CA ALA A 119 -22.82 2.71 8.32
C ALA A 119 -22.36 3.69 9.42
N LEU A 120 -22.91 4.91 9.43
CA LEU A 120 -22.63 5.91 10.47
C LEU A 120 -23.10 5.43 11.84
N ALA A 121 -24.32 4.91 11.94
CA ALA A 121 -24.86 4.32 13.17
C ALA A 121 -24.04 3.11 13.64
N ALA A 122 -23.46 2.34 12.71
CA ALA A 122 -22.57 1.24 13.04
C ALA A 122 -21.23 1.72 13.62
N ALA A 123 -20.67 2.80 13.06
CA ALA A 123 -19.37 3.34 13.44
C ALA A 123 -19.37 4.04 14.82
N THR A 124 -20.52 4.46 15.33
CA THR A 124 -20.66 5.07 16.66
C THR A 124 -20.84 4.05 17.79
N ARG A 125 -20.96 2.76 17.46
CA ARG A 125 -21.05 1.70 18.47
C ARG A 125 -19.71 1.51 19.17
N SER A 126 -19.76 1.10 20.44
CA SER A 126 -18.57 0.75 21.21
C SER A 126 -17.78 -0.33 20.46
N THR A 127 -16.52 -0.05 20.17
CA THR A 127 -15.63 -1.01 19.53
C THR A 127 -15.42 -2.18 20.47
N PRO A 128 -15.64 -3.44 20.04
CA PRO A 128 -15.34 -4.59 20.88
C PRO A 128 -13.85 -4.56 21.28
N PRO A 129 -13.51 -5.11 22.46
CA PRO A 129 -12.13 -5.15 22.91
C PRO A 129 -11.26 -5.86 21.86
N VAL A 130 -10.14 -5.22 21.50
CA VAL A 130 -9.22 -5.74 20.50
C VAL A 130 -8.61 -7.04 21.03
N ARG A 131 -8.83 -8.15 20.32
CA ARG A 131 -8.11 -9.40 20.58
C ARG A 131 -6.65 -9.19 20.19
N ARG A 132 -5.75 -9.15 21.18
CA ARG A 132 -4.32 -9.10 20.92
C ARG A 132 -3.88 -10.38 20.22
N GLY A 133 -3.06 -10.23 19.19
CA GLY A 133 -2.39 -11.36 18.54
C GLY A 133 -1.33 -11.99 19.45
N PRO A 134 -0.58 -12.99 18.96
CA PRO A 134 0.44 -13.68 19.75
C PRO A 134 1.71 -12.84 20.03
N TYR A 135 1.70 -11.56 19.63
CA TYR A 135 2.85 -10.66 19.71
C TYR A 135 2.57 -9.57 20.74
N ASP A 136 3.53 -9.34 21.63
CA ASP A 136 3.43 -8.38 22.73
C ASP A 136 3.46 -6.92 22.23
N SER A 137 4.07 -6.70 21.06
CA SER A 137 4.20 -5.39 20.43
C SER A 137 4.32 -5.50 18.91
N ALA A 138 4.10 -4.37 18.21
CA ALA A 138 4.39 -4.27 16.78
C ALA A 138 5.87 -4.59 16.48
N ASP A 139 6.79 -4.20 17.36
CA ASP A 139 8.22 -4.50 17.24
C ASP A 139 8.49 -6.00 17.27
N SER A 140 7.86 -6.73 18.19
CA SER A 140 8.02 -8.18 18.28
C SER A 140 7.47 -8.91 17.06
N LEU A 141 6.39 -8.40 16.45
CA LEU A 141 5.87 -8.91 15.18
C LEU A 141 6.87 -8.66 14.04
N ALA A 142 7.40 -7.43 13.92
CA ALA A 142 8.37 -7.10 12.88
C ALA A 142 9.66 -7.93 13.00
N ASP A 143 10.15 -8.14 14.21
CA ASP A 143 11.31 -9.00 14.47
C ASP A 143 11.02 -10.46 14.10
N ALA A 144 9.86 -10.98 14.49
CA ALA A 144 9.44 -12.34 14.14
C ALA A 144 9.32 -12.53 12.62
N MET A 145 8.77 -11.54 11.90
CA MET A 145 8.69 -11.56 10.45
C MET A 145 10.08 -11.72 9.82
N LEU A 146 11.08 -10.94 10.24
CA LEU A 146 12.44 -11.04 9.67
C LEU A 146 13.17 -12.34 10.03
N ARG A 147 12.86 -12.94 11.19
CA ARG A 147 13.46 -14.23 11.61
C ARG A 147 12.91 -15.44 10.84
N GLN A 148 11.66 -15.40 10.40
CA GLN A 148 10.95 -16.55 9.81
C GLN A 148 11.25 -16.80 8.31
N GLY A 149 12.42 -16.38 7.82
CA GLY A 149 12.85 -16.72 6.45
C GLY A 149 12.56 -15.66 5.39
N MET A 150 12.77 -14.39 5.71
CA MET A 150 12.66 -13.27 4.75
C MET A 150 13.94 -13.05 3.94
N VAL A 151 14.90 -13.98 3.95
CA VAL A 151 16.14 -13.86 3.17
C VAL A 151 16.01 -14.67 1.90
N ARG A 152 16.24 -14.03 0.74
CA ARG A 152 16.53 -14.73 -0.51
C ARG A 152 18.03 -15.02 -0.57
N GLY A 153 18.41 -16.29 -0.69
CA GLY A 153 19.79 -16.75 -0.52
C GLY A 153 20.10 -17.14 0.92
N ASP A 154 21.38 -17.43 1.20
CA ASP A 154 21.82 -17.80 2.54
C ASP A 154 22.08 -16.56 3.40
N ALA A 155 21.59 -16.57 4.64
CA ALA A 155 21.81 -15.44 5.54
C ALA A 155 23.31 -15.28 5.85
N PRO A 156 23.90 -14.09 5.61
CA PRO A 156 25.34 -13.90 5.76
C PRO A 156 25.72 -13.78 7.24
N ARG A 157 26.98 -14.09 7.55
CA ARG A 157 27.64 -13.57 8.74
C ARG A 157 28.15 -12.17 8.40
N LEU A 158 27.97 -11.21 9.31
CA LEU A 158 28.41 -9.84 9.10
C LEU A 158 29.58 -9.52 10.02
N THR A 159 30.52 -8.71 9.55
CA THR A 159 31.67 -8.21 10.31
C THR A 159 31.52 -6.72 10.55
N GLY A 160 31.76 -6.28 11.78
CA GLY A 160 31.64 -4.87 12.16
C GLY A 160 32.99 -4.13 12.10
N PRO A 161 32.96 -2.79 12.01
CA PRO A 161 31.78 -1.96 11.78
C PRO A 161 31.29 -2.03 10.31
N ILE A 162 29.99 -1.86 10.08
CA ILE A 162 29.38 -1.99 8.74
C ILE A 162 29.49 -0.70 7.93
N ASP A 163 29.72 -0.84 6.63
CA ASP A 163 29.48 0.23 5.67
C ASP A 163 28.01 0.19 5.22
N LEU A 164 27.23 1.18 5.65
CA LEU A 164 25.81 1.28 5.32
C LEU A 164 25.60 2.23 4.14
N VAL A 165 25.12 1.67 3.03
CA VAL A 165 24.79 2.41 1.80
C VAL A 165 23.28 2.50 1.65
N VAL A 166 22.76 3.66 1.25
CA VAL A 166 21.32 3.88 1.03
C VAL A 166 21.06 4.15 -0.44
N VAL A 167 20.13 3.39 -1.01
CA VAL A 167 19.51 3.66 -2.32
C VAL A 167 18.03 3.91 -2.08
N ASP A 168 17.57 5.16 -2.26
CA ASP A 168 16.17 5.53 -2.09
C ASP A 168 15.52 5.84 -3.44
N ASP A 169 14.67 4.93 -3.91
CA ASP A 169 13.89 5.02 -5.15
C ASP A 169 12.58 5.82 -4.94
N ASP A 170 12.25 6.21 -3.71
CA ASP A 170 11.04 7.00 -3.39
C ASP A 170 11.27 8.52 -3.46
N VAL A 171 12.46 8.97 -3.84
CA VAL A 171 12.79 10.41 -3.99
C VAL A 171 12.22 10.99 -5.29
N GLY A 172 12.07 12.33 -5.34
CA GLY A 172 11.67 13.06 -6.55
C GLY A 172 10.17 13.17 -6.81
N GLY A 173 9.34 12.64 -5.91
CA GLY A 173 7.88 12.81 -5.96
C GLY A 173 7.39 14.15 -5.39
N PRO A 174 6.07 14.41 -5.48
CA PRO A 174 5.44 15.62 -4.91
C PRO A 174 5.38 15.63 -3.38
N TYR A 175 5.78 14.54 -2.73
CA TYR A 175 5.82 14.38 -1.28
C TYR A 175 7.24 14.00 -0.84
N PRO A 176 7.72 14.54 0.29
CA PRO A 176 9.03 14.16 0.80
C PRO A 176 9.06 12.67 1.18
N PRO A 177 10.18 11.96 0.92
CA PRO A 177 10.33 10.58 1.33
C PRO A 177 10.39 10.48 2.87
N GLY A 178 10.05 9.31 3.41
CA GLY A 178 10.23 9.03 4.84
C GLY A 178 11.71 8.95 5.25
N SER A 179 11.99 8.79 6.54
CA SER A 179 13.38 8.62 6.98
C SER A 179 14.00 7.31 6.46
N THR A 180 15.32 7.29 6.31
CA THR A 180 16.12 6.13 5.86
C THR A 180 17.18 5.70 6.88
N ASP A 181 17.24 6.38 8.03
CA ASP A 181 18.36 6.30 8.97
C ASP A 181 18.03 5.56 10.28
N TYR A 182 16.81 5.04 10.45
CA TYR A 182 16.44 4.37 11.70
C TYR A 182 17.26 3.10 11.94
N THR A 183 17.68 2.40 10.88
CA THR A 183 18.62 1.27 10.97
C THR A 183 19.97 1.74 11.54
N ALA A 184 20.54 2.80 10.96
CA ALA A 184 21.83 3.34 11.39
C ALA A 184 21.77 3.88 12.82
N ARG A 185 20.71 4.64 13.16
CA ARG A 185 20.50 5.18 14.51
C ARG A 185 20.39 4.10 15.57
N LEU A 186 19.79 2.95 15.23
CA LEU A 186 19.67 1.84 16.17
C LEU A 186 21.00 1.12 16.38
N LEU A 187 21.77 0.89 15.32
CA LEU A 187 23.09 0.26 15.40
C LEU A 187 24.12 1.14 16.13
N GLY A 188 23.99 2.46 15.99
CA GLY A 188 24.87 3.43 16.63
C GLY A 188 26.20 3.63 15.90
N PRO A 189 26.94 4.69 16.27
CA PRO A 189 28.16 5.11 15.56
C PRO A 189 29.33 4.13 15.71
N GLU A 190 29.31 3.25 16.71
CA GLU A 190 30.37 2.25 16.91
C GLU A 190 30.25 1.06 15.94
N LEU A 191 29.04 0.80 15.44
CA LEU A 191 28.78 -0.31 14.53
C LEU A 191 28.60 0.13 13.08
N VAL A 192 28.51 1.43 12.79
CA VAL A 192 28.33 1.97 11.43
C VAL A 192 29.48 2.90 11.10
N ASP A 193 30.38 2.44 10.24
CA ASP A 193 31.53 3.21 9.74
C ASP A 193 31.81 2.84 8.27
N ARG A 194 31.68 3.83 7.38
CA ARG A 194 31.92 3.68 5.94
C ARG A 194 33.35 3.25 5.59
N TYR A 195 34.32 3.53 6.46
CA TYR A 195 35.73 3.23 6.20
C TYR A 195 36.31 2.18 7.15
N GLY A 196 35.46 1.52 7.94
CA GLY A 196 35.93 0.58 8.96
C GLY A 196 36.26 -0.81 8.43
N GLY A 197 36.07 -1.07 7.13
CA GLY A 197 36.51 -2.30 6.46
C GLY A 197 35.75 -3.57 6.82
N GLY A 198 34.60 -3.46 7.51
CA GLY A 198 33.68 -4.55 7.76
C GLY A 198 32.71 -4.78 6.60
N SER A 199 31.61 -5.49 6.89
CA SER A 199 30.63 -5.86 5.88
C SER A 199 29.92 -4.65 5.27
N ARG A 200 29.65 -4.73 3.97
CA ARG A 200 28.87 -3.73 3.22
C ARG A 200 27.40 -4.11 3.18
N VAL A 201 26.53 -3.24 3.69
CA VAL A 201 25.08 -3.44 3.72
C VAL A 201 24.39 -2.34 2.91
N VAL A 202 23.62 -2.74 1.89
CA VAL A 202 22.88 -1.81 1.04
C VAL A 202 21.40 -1.80 1.41
N LEU A 203 20.89 -0.66 1.88
CA LEU A 203 19.48 -0.44 2.17
C LEU A 203 18.78 0.14 0.94
N VAL A 204 17.80 -0.59 0.40
CA VAL A 204 17.02 -0.22 -0.77
C VAL A 204 15.61 0.15 -0.35
N PHE A 205 15.25 1.42 -0.48
CA PHE A 205 13.89 1.92 -0.24
C PHE A 205 13.18 2.06 -1.57
N ALA A 206 12.14 1.26 -1.81
CA ALA A 206 11.48 1.19 -3.11
C ALA A 206 10.00 0.84 -2.97
N GLU A 207 9.24 1.75 -2.37
CA GLU A 207 7.81 1.55 -2.16
C GLU A 207 7.02 1.78 -3.46
N PRO A 208 5.93 1.03 -3.66
CA PRO A 208 4.96 1.38 -4.68
C PRO A 208 4.34 2.75 -4.34
N ARG A 209 4.57 3.73 -5.20
CA ARG A 209 4.02 5.08 -5.07
C ARG A 209 3.21 5.42 -6.31
N ALA A 210 1.99 5.92 -6.14
CA ALA A 210 1.10 6.24 -7.25
C ALA A 210 1.74 7.21 -8.27
N TRP A 211 2.49 8.21 -7.79
CA TRP A 211 3.15 9.21 -8.63
C TRP A 211 4.34 8.68 -9.44
N LYS A 212 4.89 7.49 -9.12
CA LYS A 212 6.04 6.93 -9.86
C LYS A 212 5.66 6.53 -11.28
N GLY A 213 4.41 6.17 -11.53
CA GLY A 213 3.96 5.68 -12.84
C GLY A 213 4.65 4.38 -13.30
N ARG A 214 5.39 3.70 -12.42
CA ARG A 214 6.14 2.46 -12.69
C ARG A 214 6.04 1.49 -11.52
N ALA A 215 6.10 0.20 -11.84
CA ALA A 215 6.06 -0.87 -10.83
C ALA A 215 7.45 -1.32 -10.36
N GLY A 216 8.47 -1.15 -11.19
CA GLY A 216 9.87 -1.54 -10.93
C GLY A 216 10.72 -0.39 -10.40
N LEU A 217 12.00 -0.67 -10.11
CA LEU A 217 13.02 0.32 -9.77
C LEU A 217 13.27 1.28 -10.94
N GLY A 218 13.58 2.54 -10.63
CA GLY A 218 13.94 3.56 -11.60
C GLY A 218 15.36 3.36 -12.12
N GLU A 219 15.65 3.97 -13.27
CA GLU A 219 16.98 3.87 -13.91
C GLU A 219 18.10 4.32 -12.98
N VAL A 220 17.97 5.49 -12.36
CA VAL A 220 18.95 6.03 -11.39
C VAL A 220 19.20 5.05 -10.23
N SER A 221 18.16 4.45 -9.67
CA SER A 221 18.30 3.48 -8.58
C SER A 221 18.92 2.16 -9.05
N ARG A 222 18.65 1.72 -10.28
CA ARG A 222 19.29 0.55 -10.87
C ARG A 222 20.78 0.77 -11.12
N GLU A 223 21.16 1.95 -11.62
CA GLU A 223 22.57 2.33 -11.81
C GLU A 223 23.31 2.43 -10.46
N ALA A 224 22.66 3.03 -9.46
CA ALA A 224 23.19 3.09 -8.10
C ALA A 224 23.38 1.69 -7.49
N LEU A 225 22.48 0.74 -7.78
CA LEU A 225 22.61 -0.64 -7.33
C LEU A 225 23.70 -1.41 -8.09
N ALA A 226 23.77 -1.26 -9.41
CA ALA A 226 24.79 -1.92 -10.22
C ALA A 226 26.21 -1.51 -9.81
N SER A 227 26.40 -0.24 -9.40
CA SER A 227 27.68 0.24 -8.90
C SER A 227 27.87 -0.04 -7.40
N GLY A 228 26.88 0.26 -6.57
CA GLY A 228 27.01 0.29 -5.10
C GLY A 228 26.68 -1.01 -4.36
N ALA A 229 26.09 -2.01 -5.04
CA ALA A 229 25.75 -3.31 -4.47
C ALA A 229 26.54 -4.48 -5.07
N SER A 230 27.50 -4.21 -5.96
CA SER A 230 28.33 -5.23 -6.60
C SER A 230 29.23 -6.00 -5.61
N ASP A 231 29.61 -5.35 -4.52
CA ASP A 231 30.43 -5.86 -3.41
C ASP A 231 29.66 -5.93 -2.08
N ALA A 232 28.32 -5.91 -2.13
CA ALA A 232 27.51 -6.00 -0.92
C ALA A 232 27.60 -7.40 -0.28
N ASP A 233 27.69 -7.46 1.04
CA ASP A 233 27.50 -8.71 1.80
C ASP A 233 26.02 -8.97 2.10
N LEU A 234 25.21 -7.92 2.08
CA LEU A 234 23.78 -7.97 2.31
C LEU A 234 23.07 -6.82 1.59
N VAL A 235 21.97 -7.14 0.93
CA VAL A 235 21.00 -6.13 0.49
C VAL A 235 19.74 -6.23 1.34
N VAL A 236 19.22 -5.10 1.80
CA VAL A 236 17.96 -5.02 2.54
C VAL A 236 16.94 -4.27 1.70
N LEU A 237 15.84 -4.93 1.33
CA LEU A 237 14.79 -4.36 0.51
C LEU A 237 13.60 -3.90 1.36
N PHE A 238 13.49 -2.60 1.58
CA PHE A 238 12.29 -1.91 2.09
C PHE A 238 11.35 -1.59 0.91
N GLY A 239 10.78 -2.65 0.33
CA GLY A 239 9.85 -2.55 -0.78
C GLY A 239 9.21 -3.89 -1.10
N HIS A 240 8.47 -3.94 -2.21
CA HIS A 240 7.80 -5.18 -2.63
C HIS A 240 8.82 -6.27 -2.98
N PRO A 241 8.68 -7.52 -2.49
CA PRO A 241 9.64 -8.61 -2.73
C PRO A 241 9.98 -8.96 -4.19
N ARG A 242 9.15 -8.56 -5.15
CA ARG A 242 9.37 -8.80 -6.59
C ARG A 242 10.51 -7.93 -7.13
N LEU A 243 10.85 -6.86 -6.43
CA LEU A 243 11.97 -5.99 -6.82
C LEU A 243 13.32 -6.65 -6.56
N ALA A 244 13.39 -7.71 -5.75
CA ALA A 244 14.63 -8.45 -5.52
C ALA A 244 15.25 -8.97 -6.83
N GLU A 245 14.44 -9.33 -7.82
CA GLU A 245 14.90 -9.78 -9.14
C GLU A 245 15.49 -8.63 -9.99
N GLN A 246 15.30 -7.38 -9.59
CA GLN A 246 15.83 -6.20 -10.27
C GLN A 246 17.09 -5.65 -9.58
N ILE A 247 17.55 -6.29 -8.51
CA ILE A 247 18.77 -5.94 -7.79
C ILE A 247 19.90 -6.75 -8.39
N SER A 248 20.80 -6.08 -9.11
CA SER A 248 21.98 -6.69 -9.72
C SER A 248 23.07 -6.91 -8.67
N SER A 249 22.91 -7.93 -7.83
CA SER A 249 23.89 -8.33 -6.81
C SER A 249 23.79 -9.83 -6.53
N ASP A 250 24.92 -10.49 -6.29
CA ASP A 250 24.98 -11.88 -5.82
C ASP A 250 24.72 -11.99 -4.30
N ALA A 251 24.62 -10.86 -3.61
CA ALA A 251 24.38 -10.80 -2.19
C ALA A 251 22.99 -11.36 -1.83
N PRO A 252 22.85 -11.98 -0.64
CA PRO A 252 21.54 -12.33 -0.12
C PRO A 252 20.68 -11.08 0.10
N VAL A 253 19.38 -11.20 -0.16
CA VAL A 253 18.42 -10.09 -0.05
C VAL A 253 17.47 -10.32 1.13
N LEU A 254 17.56 -9.48 2.17
CA LEU A 254 16.60 -9.43 3.26
C LEU A 254 15.37 -8.61 2.86
N LEU A 255 14.20 -9.25 2.82
CA LEU A 255 12.92 -8.65 2.45
C LEU A 255 12.26 -7.98 3.67
N ALA A 256 12.46 -6.66 3.79
CA ALA A 256 11.95 -5.85 4.90
C ALA A 256 10.61 -5.12 4.60
N TRP A 257 10.06 -5.31 3.39
CA TRP A 257 8.72 -4.87 2.94
C TRP A 257 8.47 -3.37 2.84
N HIS A 258 8.58 -2.62 3.93
CA HIS A 258 8.11 -1.23 4.02
C HIS A 258 9.16 -0.39 4.75
N ARG A 259 9.36 0.85 4.31
CA ARG A 259 10.29 1.82 4.92
C ARG A 259 9.95 2.29 6.34
N GLN A 260 8.86 1.85 6.94
CA GLN A 260 8.44 2.36 8.25
C GLN A 260 9.53 2.17 9.31
N ARG A 261 9.59 3.09 10.29
CA ARG A 261 10.50 3.03 11.44
C ARG A 261 10.60 1.63 12.04
N LEU A 262 9.44 0.99 12.21
CA LEU A 262 9.31 -0.35 12.77
C LEU A 262 10.19 -1.38 12.05
N MET A 263 10.11 -1.45 10.72
CA MET A 263 10.87 -2.41 9.93
C MET A 263 12.35 -2.04 9.86
N GLN A 264 12.70 -0.75 9.78
CA GLN A 264 14.10 -0.32 9.83
C GLN A 264 14.76 -0.68 11.17
N GLN A 265 14.04 -0.51 12.29
CA GLN A 265 14.53 -0.93 13.60
C GLN A 265 14.62 -2.46 13.73
N ALA A 266 13.67 -3.21 13.19
CA ALA A 266 13.76 -4.67 13.13
C ALA A 266 14.99 -5.13 12.33
N VAL A 267 15.28 -4.48 11.19
CA VAL A 267 16.50 -4.73 10.40
C VAL A 267 17.75 -4.41 11.22
N GLY A 268 17.79 -3.28 11.94
CA GLY A 268 18.91 -2.94 12.81
C GLY A 268 19.18 -4.00 13.87
N ARG A 269 18.13 -4.52 14.54
CA ARG A 269 18.26 -5.64 15.51
C ARG A 269 18.76 -6.91 14.82
N TRP A 270 18.20 -7.25 13.66
CA TRP A 270 18.56 -8.42 12.88
C TRP A 270 20.03 -8.41 12.41
N ILE A 271 20.55 -7.23 12.03
CA ILE A 271 21.96 -7.01 11.70
C ILE A 271 22.82 -7.11 12.96
N GLY A 272 22.42 -6.46 14.06
CA GLY A 272 23.17 -6.47 15.32
C GLY A 272 23.43 -7.88 15.86
N GLU A 273 22.44 -8.77 15.75
CA GLU A 273 22.57 -10.19 16.13
C GLU A 273 23.59 -10.97 15.28
N ARG A 274 23.86 -10.52 14.05
CA ARG A 274 24.83 -11.14 13.14
C ARG A 274 26.23 -10.58 13.29
N LEU A 275 26.35 -9.35 13.79
CA LEU A 275 27.63 -8.73 14.15
C LEU A 275 28.16 -9.29 15.47
N ASN A 276 27.27 -9.49 16.45
CA ASN A 276 27.58 -10.04 17.77
C ASN A 276 26.68 -11.25 18.05
N PRO A 277 26.99 -12.44 17.52
CA PRO A 277 26.20 -13.64 17.81
C PRO A 277 26.31 -13.95 19.30
N SER A 278 25.26 -13.63 20.06
CA SER A 278 25.12 -14.15 21.42
C SER A 278 25.11 -15.69 21.33
N PRO A 279 25.76 -16.42 22.26
CA PRO A 279 25.65 -17.87 22.28
C PRO A 279 24.16 -18.27 22.35
N PRO A 280 23.76 -19.39 21.73
CA PRO A 280 22.37 -19.84 21.78
C PRO A 280 21.93 -19.92 23.25
N ARG A 281 20.82 -19.26 23.59
CA ARG A 281 20.25 -19.38 24.94
C ARG A 281 19.90 -20.87 25.14
N PRO A 282 20.30 -21.46 26.29
CA PRO A 282 20.09 -22.87 26.58
C PRO A 282 18.60 -23.25 26.64
#